data_AF-D2QFH0-F1
#
_entry.id   AF-D2QFH0-F1
#
_cell.length_a   1.000
_cell.length_b   1.000
_cell.length_c   1.000
_cell.angle_alpha   90.00
_cell.angle_beta   90.00
_cell.angle_gamma   90.00
#
_symmetry.space_group_name_H-M   'P 1'
#
loop_
_entity.id
_entity.type
_entity.pdbx_description
1 polymer ?
#
loop_
_entity_poly.entity_id
_entity_poly.type
_entity_poly.pdbx_seq_one_letter_code
_entity_poly.pdbx_strand_id
1 'polypeptide(L)'
;MKKNEEQVEKKLRTIENWYEIQEELVLLLSNLHGHDVTREEVFNALFIRLSDKFNLEWPGDLWDLKMDFDEALHSIIDFDFRILNESIVSHSSLIPDKLLLNYKVRIKSKGLIWIIHMYDKDPFPSNPHAHQLENNIKLDLSNGKCYKVRHYIHTLDKKDLLHIREEAKKVFIDP
;
A
#
# COMPACT_ATOMS: atom_id res chain seq x y z
N MET A 1 18.37 -21.02 26.76
CA MET A 1 17.22 -20.35 27.40
C MET A 1 17.37 -18.83 27.42
N LYS A 2 18.35 -18.24 28.13
CA LYS A 2 18.51 -16.77 28.24
C LYS A 2 18.48 -15.95 26.94
N LYS A 3 19.14 -16.41 25.87
CA LYS A 3 19.10 -15.74 24.54
C LYS A 3 17.70 -15.65 23.92
N ASN A 4 16.82 -16.59 24.26
CA ASN A 4 15.46 -16.64 23.74
C ASN A 4 14.54 -15.71 24.54
N GLU A 5 14.74 -15.65 25.87
CA GLU A 5 14.03 -14.72 26.76
C GLU A 5 14.33 -13.26 26.41
N GLU A 6 15.61 -12.92 26.18
CA GLU A 6 16.04 -11.57 25.82
C GLU A 6 15.51 -11.13 24.43
N GLN A 7 15.41 -12.07 23.48
CA GLN A 7 14.77 -11.82 22.18
C GLN A 7 13.25 -11.61 22.31
N VAL A 8 12.59 -12.36 23.19
CA VAL A 8 11.15 -12.21 23.45
C VAL A 8 10.87 -10.87 24.13
N GLU A 9 11.61 -10.51 25.17
CA GLU A 9 11.47 -9.21 25.84
C GLU A 9 11.68 -8.03 24.90
N LYS A 10 12.68 -8.12 24.01
CA LYS A 10 12.92 -7.08 23.01
C LYS A 10 11.75 -6.92 22.04
N LYS A 11 11.15 -8.04 21.61
CA LYS A 11 9.96 -8.02 20.75
C LYS A 11 8.75 -7.45 21.49
N LEU A 12 8.54 -7.80 22.75
CA LEU A 12 7.45 -7.26 23.59
C LEU A 12 7.56 -5.74 23.73
N ARG A 13 8.76 -5.22 24.04
CA ARG A 13 8.98 -3.76 24.11
C ARG A 13 8.71 -3.04 22.79
N THR A 14 9.03 -3.69 21.67
CA THR A 14 8.78 -3.13 20.34
C THR A 14 7.28 -3.03 20.06
N ILE A 15 6.52 -4.05 20.48
CA ILE A 15 5.05 -4.08 20.36
C ILE A 15 4.41 -3.02 21.26
N GLU A 16 4.86 -2.92 22.53
CA GLU A 16 4.36 -1.91 23.48
C GLU A 16 4.58 -0.49 22.96
N ASN A 17 5.78 -0.19 22.46
CA ASN A 17 6.09 1.11 21.86
C ASN A 17 5.20 1.43 20.66
N TRP A 18 4.90 0.43 19.81
CA TRP A 18 3.98 0.61 18.69
C TRP A 18 2.55 0.92 19.13
N TYR A 19 2.08 0.29 20.21
CA TYR A 19 0.77 0.59 20.78
C TYR A 19 0.71 2.02 21.33
N GLU A 20 1.75 2.46 22.03
CA GLU A 20 1.83 3.84 22.56
C GLU A 20 1.80 4.87 21.42
N ILE A 21 2.61 4.67 20.38
CA ILE A 21 2.61 5.55 19.20
C ILE A 21 1.22 5.62 18.56
N GLN A 22 0.55 4.48 18.37
CA GLN A 22 -0.78 4.46 17.75
C GLN A 22 -1.83 5.18 18.59
N GLU A 23 -1.80 5.04 19.92
CA GLU A 23 -2.73 5.75 20.81
C GLU A 23 -2.54 7.26 20.76
N GLU A 24 -1.29 7.72 20.79
CA GLU A 24 -0.98 9.16 20.68
C GLU A 24 -1.42 9.72 19.33
N LEU A 25 -1.20 8.97 18.25
CA LEU A 25 -1.63 9.36 16.90
C LEU A 25 -3.15 9.46 16.78
N VAL A 26 -3.88 8.49 17.32
CA VAL A 26 -5.36 8.49 17.35
C VAL A 26 -5.89 9.76 18.01
N LEU A 27 -5.37 10.10 19.19
CA LEU A 27 -5.77 11.29 19.93
C LEU A 27 -5.49 12.57 19.14
N LEU A 28 -4.29 12.68 18.56
CA LEU A 28 -3.89 13.90 17.85
C LEU A 28 -4.64 14.07 16.52
N LEU A 29 -4.77 13.01 15.73
CA LEU A 29 -5.43 13.03 14.43
C LEU A 29 -6.94 13.23 14.56
N SER A 30 -7.59 12.62 15.56
CA SER A 30 -9.02 12.84 15.80
C SER A 30 -9.33 14.32 16.06
N ASN A 31 -8.48 14.96 16.87
CA ASN A 31 -8.57 16.39 17.14
C ASN A 31 -8.29 17.25 15.89
N LEU A 32 -7.30 16.87 15.08
CA LEU A 32 -6.90 17.60 13.89
C LEU A 32 -7.99 17.57 12.79
N HIS A 33 -8.58 16.39 12.56
CA HIS A 33 -9.53 16.16 11.47
C HIS A 33 -10.99 16.35 11.87
N GLY A 34 -11.28 16.62 13.15
CA GLY A 34 -12.62 16.92 13.65
C GLY A 34 -13.60 15.73 13.58
N HIS A 35 -13.08 14.51 13.55
CA HIS A 35 -13.85 13.27 13.65
C HIS A 35 -13.03 12.21 14.38
N ASP A 36 -13.70 11.18 14.91
CA ASP A 36 -13.01 10.10 15.62
C ASP A 36 -12.23 9.24 14.63
N VAL A 37 -10.90 9.33 14.68
CA VAL A 37 -9.98 8.47 13.96
C VAL A 37 -9.65 7.27 14.84
N THR A 38 -9.87 6.07 14.34
CA THR A 38 -9.64 4.82 15.07
C THR A 38 -8.20 4.33 14.93
N ARG A 39 -7.79 3.44 15.84
CA ARG A 39 -6.49 2.76 15.78
C ARG A 39 -6.30 1.97 14.48
N GLU A 40 -7.37 1.30 14.02
CA GLU A 40 -7.38 0.57 12.76
C GLU A 40 -7.15 1.51 11.57
N GLU A 41 -7.78 2.69 11.58
CA GLU A 41 -7.59 3.71 10.56
C GLU A 41 -6.16 4.27 10.56
N VAL A 42 -5.57 4.55 11.72
CA VAL A 42 -4.15 4.95 11.84
C VAL A 42 -3.23 3.86 11.28
N PHE A 43 -3.47 2.61 11.65
CA PHE A 43 -2.66 1.48 11.19
C PHE A 43 -2.75 1.29 9.68
N ASN A 44 -3.96 1.34 9.12
CA ASN A 44 -4.19 1.25 7.68
C ASN A 44 -3.59 2.43 6.92
N ALA A 45 -3.71 3.65 7.45
CA ALA A 45 -3.12 4.84 6.86
C ALA A 45 -1.58 4.75 6.81
N LEU A 46 -0.95 4.29 7.90
CA LEU A 46 0.50 4.04 7.94
C LEU A 46 0.91 2.99 6.91
N PHE A 47 0.18 1.88 6.83
CA PHE A 47 0.48 0.82 5.86
C PHE A 47 0.42 1.37 4.43
N ILE A 48 -0.66 2.09 4.08
CA ILE A 48 -0.83 2.69 2.76
C ILE A 48 0.29 3.69 2.43
N ARG A 49 0.70 4.51 3.41
CA ARG A 49 1.73 5.53 3.20
C ARG A 49 3.14 4.97 3.11
N LEU A 50 3.39 3.86 3.78
CA LEU A 50 4.74 3.31 3.97
C LEU A 50 5.00 2.07 3.13
N SER A 51 3.97 1.45 2.54
CA SER A 51 4.10 0.20 1.78
C SER A 51 5.17 0.28 0.71
N ASP A 52 5.18 1.36 -0.06
CA ASP A 52 6.08 1.48 -1.21
C ASP A 52 7.50 1.89 -0.78
N LYS A 53 7.62 2.69 0.29
CA LYS A 53 8.91 3.11 0.85
C LYS A 53 9.68 1.93 1.45
N PHE A 54 8.97 1.01 2.11
CA PHE A 54 9.57 -0.10 2.85
C PHE A 54 9.32 -1.46 2.19
N ASN A 55 8.68 -1.50 1.02
CA ASN A 55 8.30 -2.72 0.30
C ASN A 55 7.51 -3.70 1.20
N LEU A 56 6.50 -3.17 1.91
CA LEU A 56 5.61 -3.95 2.75
C LEU A 56 4.65 -4.76 1.87
N GLU A 57 4.51 -6.04 2.13
CA GLU A 57 3.64 -6.94 1.38
C GLU A 57 2.26 -7.09 2.06
N TRP A 58 2.21 -6.95 3.39
CA TRP A 58 0.96 -7.04 4.16
C TRP A 58 1.01 -6.13 5.40
N PRO A 59 -0.16 -5.76 5.98
CA PRO A 59 -0.20 -4.76 7.06
C PRO A 59 0.65 -5.07 8.28
N GLY A 60 0.85 -6.35 8.62
CA GLY A 60 1.68 -6.71 9.77
C GLY A 60 3.19 -6.54 9.55
N ASP A 61 3.67 -6.29 8.33
CA ASP A 61 5.07 -5.87 8.13
C ASP A 61 5.37 -4.53 8.83
N LEU A 62 4.35 -3.72 9.16
CA LEU A 62 4.51 -2.50 9.95
C LEU A 62 5.15 -2.76 11.32
N TRP A 63 4.87 -3.91 11.94
CA TRP A 63 5.40 -4.24 13.28
C TRP A 63 6.92 -4.41 13.29
N ASP A 64 7.51 -4.74 12.14
CA ASP A 64 8.96 -4.89 11.97
C ASP A 64 9.67 -3.57 11.68
N LEU A 65 8.91 -2.49 11.41
CA LEU A 65 9.47 -1.17 11.22
C LEU A 65 9.90 -0.56 12.55
N LYS A 66 11.10 0.01 12.54
CA LYS A 66 11.54 0.93 13.59
C LYS A 66 11.17 2.33 13.15
N MET A 67 10.24 2.93 13.88
CA MET A 67 9.74 4.26 13.63
C MET A 67 9.40 4.90 14.96
N ASP A 68 9.69 6.18 15.08
CA ASP A 68 9.23 6.97 16.23
C ASP A 68 7.90 7.68 15.93
N PHE A 69 7.35 8.35 16.94
CA PHE A 69 6.09 9.06 16.84
C PHE A 69 6.10 10.15 15.76
N ASP A 70 7.19 10.92 15.67
CA ASP A 70 7.29 12.05 14.75
C ASP A 70 7.33 11.56 13.29
N GLU A 71 8.09 10.50 13.02
CA GLU A 71 8.13 9.85 11.71
C GLU A 71 6.77 9.29 11.30
N ALA A 72 6.06 8.65 12.24
CA ALA A 72 4.73 8.11 12.00
C ALA A 72 3.73 9.23 11.71
N LEU A 73 3.69 10.27 12.54
CA LEU A 73 2.83 11.43 12.37
C LEU A 73 3.08 12.13 11.03
N HIS A 74 4.34 12.43 10.71
CA HIS A 74 4.69 13.07 9.44
C HIS A 74 4.25 12.26 8.21
N SER A 75 4.17 10.94 8.33
CA SER A 75 3.76 10.06 7.23
C SER A 75 2.26 10.12 6.95
N ILE A 76 1.43 10.43 7.96
CA ILE A 76 -0.04 10.35 7.88
C ILE A 76 -0.79 11.64 8.24
N ILE A 77 -0.11 12.72 8.61
CA ILE A 77 -0.76 13.98 9.03
C ILE A 77 -1.64 14.61 7.93
N ASP A 78 -1.31 14.35 6.66
CA ASP A 78 -2.06 14.82 5.49
C ASP A 78 -2.96 13.72 4.88
N PHE A 79 -3.18 12.61 5.61
CA PHE A 79 -3.96 11.49 5.13
C PHE A 79 -5.47 11.80 5.23
N ASP A 80 -6.21 11.48 4.16
CA ASP A 80 -7.67 11.61 4.17
C ASP A 80 -8.32 10.31 4.65
N PHE A 81 -8.60 10.25 5.95
CA PHE A 81 -9.16 9.06 6.63
C PHE A 81 -10.54 8.64 6.10
N ARG A 82 -11.28 9.54 5.43
CA ARG A 82 -12.59 9.21 4.84
C ARG A 82 -12.51 8.10 3.78
N ILE A 83 -11.36 7.98 3.10
CA ILE A 83 -11.12 6.97 2.06
C ILE A 83 -11.20 5.55 2.64
N LEU A 84 -10.89 5.36 3.93
CA LEU A 84 -10.94 4.04 4.57
C LEU A 84 -12.37 3.55 4.84
N ASN A 85 -13.35 4.46 4.83
CA ASN A 85 -14.75 4.15 5.08
C ASN A 85 -15.55 3.87 3.79
N GLU A 86 -14.94 4.02 2.62
CA GLU A 86 -15.55 3.70 1.33
C GLU A 86 -15.40 2.19 1.03
N SER A 87 -16.33 1.37 1.53
CA SER A 87 -16.35 -0.06 1.22
C SER A 87 -16.87 -0.32 -0.20
N ILE A 88 -16.11 -1.04 -1.02
CA ILE A 88 -16.61 -1.61 -2.28
C ILE A 88 -17.18 -3.00 -1.96
N VAL A 89 -18.43 -3.25 -2.34
CA VAL A 89 -19.10 -4.55 -2.18
C VAL A 89 -18.43 -5.55 -3.13
N SER A 90 -17.81 -6.60 -2.58
CA SER A 90 -17.20 -7.70 -3.33
C SER A 90 -18.08 -8.95 -3.18
N HIS A 91 -18.60 -9.49 -4.27
CA HIS A 91 -19.32 -10.77 -4.23
C HIS A 91 -18.33 -11.94 -4.18
N SER A 92 -18.43 -12.73 -3.10
CA SER A 92 -17.73 -14.00 -2.80
C SER A 92 -16.40 -13.89 -2.02
N SER A 93 -16.56 -14.10 -0.71
CA SER A 93 -15.56 -13.99 0.34
C SER A 93 -14.63 -15.21 0.45
N LEU A 94 -13.32 -15.00 0.27
CA LEU A 94 -12.27 -15.77 0.98
C LEU A 94 -11.60 -14.95 2.09
N ILE A 95 -11.77 -13.62 2.08
CA ILE A 95 -11.23 -12.67 3.04
C ILE A 95 -12.35 -11.67 3.37
N PRO A 96 -12.57 -11.27 4.64
CA PRO A 96 -13.57 -10.27 5.01
C PRO A 96 -13.41 -8.98 4.20
N ASP A 97 -14.51 -8.47 3.62
CA ASP A 97 -14.52 -7.30 2.72
C ASP A 97 -13.89 -6.04 3.32
N LYS A 98 -13.87 -5.93 4.65
CA LYS A 98 -13.22 -4.84 5.41
C LYS A 98 -11.70 -4.80 5.27
N LEU A 99 -11.07 -5.87 4.76
CA LEU A 99 -9.62 -5.98 4.55
C LEU A 99 -9.21 -5.78 3.09
N LEU A 100 -10.17 -5.59 2.17
CA LEU A 100 -9.91 -5.49 0.74
C LEU A 100 -9.85 -4.02 0.29
N LEU A 101 -8.69 -3.40 0.48
CA LEU A 101 -8.34 -2.13 -0.18
C LEU A 101 -8.05 -2.40 -1.67
N ASN A 102 -9.04 -2.18 -2.53
CA ASN A 102 -8.97 -2.44 -3.99
C ASN A 102 -8.27 -1.29 -4.77
N TYR A 103 -6.99 -1.02 -4.49
CA TYR A 103 -6.18 -0.03 -5.23
C TYR A 103 -5.12 -0.65 -6.14
N LYS A 104 -4.86 -1.97 -5.98
CA LYS A 104 -3.80 -2.72 -6.65
C LYS A 104 -4.32 -4.01 -7.28
N VAL A 105 -3.96 -4.28 -8.54
CA VAL A 105 -4.24 -5.58 -9.21
C VAL A 105 -2.97 -6.22 -9.73
N ARG A 106 -2.78 -7.51 -9.46
CA ARG A 106 -1.61 -8.29 -9.86
C ARG A 106 -1.88 -9.06 -11.16
N ILE A 107 -1.12 -8.78 -12.21
CA ILE A 107 -1.25 -9.40 -13.54
C ILE A 107 0.07 -10.07 -13.92
N LYS A 108 0.01 -11.33 -14.38
CA LYS A 108 1.17 -12.04 -14.90
C LYS A 108 1.19 -11.98 -16.42
N SER A 109 2.24 -11.40 -17.01
CA SER A 109 2.43 -11.32 -18.47
C SER A 109 3.87 -11.67 -18.84
N LYS A 110 4.06 -12.64 -19.73
CA LYS A 110 5.39 -13.14 -20.18
C LYS A 110 6.37 -13.45 -19.03
N GLY A 111 5.85 -13.98 -17.93
CA GLY A 111 6.64 -14.29 -16.73
C GLY A 111 6.86 -13.12 -15.78
N LEU A 112 6.54 -11.89 -16.18
CA LEU A 112 6.62 -10.71 -15.33
C LEU A 112 5.33 -10.50 -14.55
N ILE A 113 5.48 -10.01 -13.32
CA ILE A 113 4.39 -9.69 -12.43
C ILE A 113 4.22 -8.18 -12.37
N TRP A 114 3.07 -7.70 -12.80
CA TRP A 114 2.70 -6.29 -12.82
C TRP A 114 1.66 -6.01 -11.73
N ILE A 115 1.88 -4.97 -10.95
CA ILE A 115 0.92 -4.45 -9.98
C ILE A 115 0.38 -3.14 -10.52
N ILE A 116 -0.90 -3.09 -10.86
CA ILE A 116 -1.54 -1.89 -11.41
C ILE A 116 -2.09 -1.05 -10.27
N HIS A 117 -1.66 0.21 -10.21
CA HIS A 117 -2.13 1.21 -9.28
C HIS A 117 -3.17 2.09 -10.01
N MET A 118 -4.42 2.06 -9.55
CA MET A 118 -5.51 2.86 -10.14
C MET A 118 -5.54 4.29 -9.62
N TYR A 119 -5.10 4.48 -8.38
CA TYR A 119 -5.11 5.77 -7.68
C TYR A 119 -3.86 5.84 -6.80
N ASP A 120 -2.76 6.36 -7.37
CA ASP A 120 -1.48 6.53 -6.66
C ASP A 120 -1.20 8.00 -6.35
N LYS A 121 -0.62 8.28 -5.17
CA LYS A 121 -0.14 9.62 -4.78
C LYS A 121 1.14 9.99 -5.53
N ASP A 122 1.93 9.03 -6.01
CA ASP A 122 3.00 9.25 -7.00
C ASP A 122 2.48 8.91 -8.41
N PRO A 123 1.86 9.86 -9.14
CA PRO A 123 1.28 9.61 -10.46
C PRO A 123 2.34 9.43 -11.55
N PHE A 124 3.61 9.26 -11.19
CA PHE A 124 4.66 9.03 -12.16
C PHE A 124 4.69 7.55 -12.60
N PRO A 125 4.70 7.24 -13.92
CA PRO A 125 4.72 8.15 -15.07
C PRO A 125 3.33 8.66 -15.50
N SER A 126 2.26 7.97 -15.13
CA SER A 126 0.88 8.40 -15.30
C SER A 126 -0.03 7.81 -14.22
N ASN A 127 -1.29 8.25 -14.16
CA ASN A 127 -2.33 7.57 -13.39
C ASN A 127 -3.42 7.10 -14.36
N PRO A 128 -3.71 5.79 -14.50
CA PRO A 128 -3.10 4.65 -13.78
C PRO A 128 -1.72 4.24 -14.35
N HIS A 129 -0.92 3.57 -13.53
CA HIS A 129 0.35 2.96 -13.94
C HIS A 129 0.55 1.58 -13.33
N ALA A 130 1.53 0.82 -13.82
CA ALA A 130 1.85 -0.51 -13.30
C ALA A 130 3.30 -0.61 -12.80
N HIS A 131 3.54 -1.39 -11.76
CA HIS A 131 4.87 -1.67 -11.20
C HIS A 131 5.24 -3.13 -11.51
N GLN A 132 6.43 -3.34 -12.05
CA GLN A 132 7.06 -4.66 -12.08
C GLN A 132 8.06 -4.72 -10.92
N LEU A 133 7.74 -5.54 -9.91
CA LEU A 133 8.44 -5.55 -8.63
C LEU A 133 9.90 -6.01 -8.74
N GLU A 134 10.15 -7.11 -9.45
CA GLU A 134 11.47 -7.77 -9.45
C GLU A 134 12.59 -6.91 -10.04
N ASN A 135 12.26 -6.05 -11.00
CA ASN A 135 13.21 -5.21 -11.73
C ASN A 135 13.05 -3.72 -11.42
N ASN A 136 12.09 -3.37 -10.55
CA ASN A 136 11.71 -2.00 -10.20
C ASN A 136 11.42 -1.14 -11.45
N ILE A 137 10.51 -1.63 -12.30
CA ILE A 137 10.10 -0.96 -13.56
C ILE A 137 8.69 -0.42 -13.39
N LYS A 138 8.49 0.86 -13.72
CA LYS A 138 7.17 1.49 -13.82
C LYS A 138 6.71 1.52 -15.27
N LEU A 139 5.47 1.11 -15.53
CA LEU A 139 4.83 1.12 -16.85
C LEU A 139 3.73 2.17 -16.86
N ASP A 140 3.82 3.10 -17.80
CA ASP A 140 2.74 4.01 -18.15
C ASP A 140 1.64 3.24 -18.91
N LEU A 141 0.50 3.04 -18.25
CA LEU A 141 -0.60 2.29 -18.85
C LEU A 141 -1.31 3.07 -19.96
N SER A 142 -1.03 4.36 -20.20
CA SER A 142 -1.62 5.17 -21.28
C SER A 142 -0.89 5.01 -22.62
N ASN A 143 0.42 4.77 -22.59
CA ASN A 143 1.26 4.79 -23.80
C ASN A 143 2.27 3.64 -23.90
N GLY A 144 2.40 2.81 -22.86
CA GLY A 144 3.29 1.64 -22.86
C GLY A 144 4.74 1.95 -22.52
N LYS A 145 5.09 3.19 -22.20
CA LYS A 145 6.47 3.54 -21.82
C LYS A 145 6.82 2.95 -20.46
N CYS A 146 7.97 2.29 -20.42
CA CYS A 146 8.57 1.73 -19.23
C CYS A 146 9.69 2.66 -18.72
N TYR A 147 9.74 2.81 -17.41
CA TYR A 147 10.68 3.65 -16.69
C TYR A 147 11.34 2.85 -15.59
N LYS A 148 12.64 3.06 -15.40
CA LYS A 148 13.33 2.64 -14.19
C LYS A 148 13.68 3.89 -13.39
N VAL A 149 13.18 3.97 -12.15
CA VAL A 149 13.16 5.22 -11.38
C VAL A 149 12.37 6.29 -12.15
N ARG A 150 13.04 7.18 -12.90
CA ARG A 150 12.43 8.21 -13.75
C ARG A 150 13.01 8.27 -15.17
N HIS A 151 13.87 7.32 -15.52
CA HIS A 151 14.50 7.26 -16.83
C HIS A 151 13.71 6.31 -17.74
N TYR A 152 13.37 6.79 -18.93
CA TYR A 152 12.81 5.96 -19.97
C TYR A 152 13.80 4.85 -20.33
N ILE A 153 13.32 3.60 -20.35
CA ILE A 153 14.14 2.44 -20.71
C ILE A 153 13.63 1.75 -21.98
N HIS A 154 12.32 1.71 -22.19
CA HIS A 154 11.71 0.93 -23.25
C HIS A 154 10.25 1.31 -23.45
N THR A 155 9.65 0.92 -24.59
CA THR A 155 8.21 1.01 -24.82
C THR A 155 7.69 -0.39 -25.10
N LEU A 156 6.74 -0.86 -24.30
CA LEU A 156 6.07 -2.14 -24.51
C LEU A 156 5.35 -2.17 -25.85
N ASP A 157 5.35 -3.34 -26.47
CA ASP A 157 4.57 -3.57 -27.68
C ASP A 157 3.08 -3.36 -27.40
N LYS A 158 2.37 -2.79 -28.39
CA LYS A 158 0.94 -2.50 -28.29
C LYS A 158 0.12 -3.72 -27.88
N LYS A 159 0.48 -4.91 -28.36
CA LYS A 159 -0.20 -6.17 -28.03
C LYS A 159 -0.12 -6.49 -26.53
N ASP A 160 1.06 -6.32 -25.94
CA ASP A 160 1.29 -6.63 -24.52
C ASP A 160 0.64 -5.57 -23.62
N LEU A 161 0.73 -4.29 -24.00
CA LEU A 161 0.04 -3.21 -23.30
C LEU A 161 -1.48 -3.43 -23.27
N LEU A 162 -2.07 -3.81 -24.40
CA LEU A 162 -3.50 -4.11 -24.47
C LEU A 162 -3.86 -5.33 -23.62
N HIS A 163 -3.05 -6.39 -23.64
CA HIS A 163 -3.28 -7.54 -22.79
C HIS A 163 -3.30 -7.17 -21.31
N ILE A 164 -2.32 -6.39 -20.83
CA ILE A 164 -2.26 -5.91 -19.45
C ILE A 164 -3.50 -5.07 -19.11
N ARG A 165 -3.94 -4.18 -20.00
CA ARG A 165 -5.17 -3.38 -19.80
C ARG A 165 -6.43 -4.22 -19.73
N GLU A 166 -6.58 -5.21 -20.60
CA GLU A 166 -7.77 -6.07 -20.62
C GLU A 166 -7.83 -6.96 -19.38
N GLU A 167 -6.70 -7.52 -18.95
CA GLU A 167 -6.64 -8.26 -17.68
C GLU A 167 -6.95 -7.36 -16.48
N ALA A 168 -6.52 -6.09 -16.50
CA ALA A 168 -6.90 -5.12 -15.48
C ALA A 168 -8.41 -4.87 -15.46
N LYS A 169 -9.01 -4.64 -16.64
CA LYS A 169 -10.45 -4.36 -16.76
C LYS A 169 -11.31 -5.49 -16.24
N LYS A 170 -10.93 -6.76 -16.45
CA LYS A 170 -11.67 -7.91 -15.92
C LYS A 170 -11.78 -7.88 -14.40
N VAL A 171 -10.79 -7.32 -13.72
CA VAL A 171 -10.78 -7.20 -12.26
C VAL A 171 -11.51 -5.95 -11.78
N PHE A 172 -11.52 -4.88 -12.58
CA PHE A 172 -12.10 -3.59 -12.18
C PHE A 172 -13.52 -3.30 -12.72
N ILE A 173 -14.01 -4.02 -13.74
CA ILE A 173 -15.29 -3.75 -14.42
C ILE A 173 -16.34 -4.86 -14.22
N ASP A 174 -15.94 -6.06 -13.78
CA ASP A 174 -16.89 -7.14 -13.46
C ASP A 174 -17.01 -7.27 -11.93
N PRO A 175 -18.08 -6.70 -11.31
CA PRO A 175 -18.38 -6.85 -9.88
C PRO A 175 -18.96 -8.23 -9.51
#